data_AF-A0A6J4FLL9-F1
#
_entry.id   AF-A0A6J4FLL9-F1
#
_cell.length_a   1.000
_cell.length_b   1.000
_cell.length_c   1.000
_cell.angle_alpha   90.00
_cell.angle_beta   90.00
_cell.angle_gamma   90.00
#
_symmetry.space_group_name_H-M   'P 1'
#
loop_
_entity.id
_entity.type
_entity.pdbx_description
1 polymer ?
#
loop_
_entity_poly.entity_id
_entity_poly.type
_entity_poly.pdbx_seq_one_letter_code
_entity_poly.pdbx_strand_id
1 'polypeptide(L)'
;MTDKLRLHIGTPEDMGRRFVDAWKRAERGEAVDETNLTFRDLETLLAALTPKRLEMLRYVRHHQVPSIKALANDLHRDYKNVHKDVDVLERLGLLARSPDAVTAPYAEVSARFQL
;
A
#
# COMPACT_ATOMS: atom_id res chain seq x y z
N MET A 1 7.33 10.86 -1.00
CA MET A 1 6.00 10.42 -1.48
C MET A 1 6.24 9.79 -2.83
N THR A 2 5.94 8.51 -3.01
CA THR A 2 6.04 7.87 -4.34
C THR A 2 4.86 8.32 -5.19
N ASP A 3 5.04 8.55 -6.49
CA ASP A 3 3.92 8.88 -7.36
C ASP A 3 2.94 7.68 -7.47
N LYS A 4 3.44 6.48 -7.80
CA LYS A 4 2.60 5.31 -8.07
C LYS A 4 3.09 4.03 -7.39
N LEU A 5 2.20 3.40 -6.61
CA LEU A 5 2.37 2.06 -6.05
C LEU A 5 1.67 1.03 -6.94
N ARG A 6 2.43 0.05 -7.44
CA ARG A 6 1.91 -1.05 -8.26
C ARG A 6 1.86 -2.35 -7.47
N LEU A 7 0.67 -2.93 -7.38
CA LEU A 7 0.43 -4.23 -6.77
C LEU A 7 0.44 -5.30 -7.85
N HIS A 8 1.24 -6.33 -7.63
CA HIS A 8 1.42 -7.45 -8.53
C HIS A 8 0.99 -8.75 -7.87
N ILE A 9 0.59 -9.72 -8.70
CA ILE A 9 0.52 -11.11 -8.30
C ILE A 9 1.64 -11.83 -9.06
N GLY A 10 2.44 -12.63 -8.36
CA GLY A 10 3.51 -13.38 -8.98
C GLY A 10 4.50 -13.95 -7.98
N THR A 11 5.60 -14.48 -8.51
CA THR A 11 6.62 -15.15 -7.69
C THR A 11 7.72 -14.17 -7.26
N PRO A 12 8.57 -14.57 -6.28
CA PRO A 12 9.79 -13.81 -5.96
C PRO A 12 10.70 -13.59 -7.17
N GLU A 13 10.75 -14.54 -8.12
CA GLU A 13 11.51 -14.42 -9.36
C GLU A 13 10.95 -13.31 -10.26
N ASP A 14 9.63 -13.19 -10.38
CA ASP A 14 9.00 -12.10 -11.14
C ASP A 14 9.31 -10.73 -10.52
N MET A 15 9.30 -10.66 -9.19
CA MET A 15 9.71 -9.46 -8.44
C MET A 15 11.20 -9.15 -8.69
N GLY A 16 12.07 -10.16 -8.62
CA GLY A 16 13.50 -10.02 -8.86
C GLY A 16 13.81 -9.54 -10.28
N ARG A 17 13.09 -10.06 -11.29
CA ARG A 17 13.20 -9.59 -12.68
C ARG A 17 12.85 -8.11 -12.80
N ARG A 18 11.72 -7.68 -12.23
CA ARG A 18 11.33 -6.25 -12.21
C ARG A 18 12.40 -5.37 -11.57
N PHE A 19 12.98 -5.82 -10.47
CA PHE A 19 14.05 -5.09 -9.79
C PHE A 19 15.31 -4.98 -10.65
N VAL A 20 15.78 -6.08 -11.25
CA VAL A 20 16.97 -6.08 -12.12
C VAL A 20 16.74 -5.20 -13.35
N ASP A 21 15.55 -5.23 -13.94
CA ASP A 21 15.20 -4.39 -15.10
C ASP A 21 15.17 -2.91 -14.73
N ALA A 22 14.60 -2.56 -13.57
CA ALA A 22 14.64 -1.21 -13.01
C ALA A 22 16.08 -0.74 -12.74
N TRP A 23 16.91 -1.60 -12.15
CA TRP A 23 18.32 -1.33 -11.89
C TRP A 23 19.10 -1.00 -13.18
N LYS A 24 18.97 -1.87 -14.20
CA LYS A 24 19.67 -1.67 -15.48
C LYS A 24 19.22 -0.38 -16.20
N ARG A 25 17.95 0.01 -16.07
CA ARG A 25 17.46 1.30 -16.60
C ARG A 25 18.13 2.47 -15.87
N ALA A 26 18.19 2.41 -14.54
CA ALA A 26 18.85 3.43 -13.74
C ALA A 26 20.36 3.56 -14.08
N GLU A 27 21.06 2.43 -14.29
CA GLU A 27 22.47 2.44 -14.73
C GLU A 27 22.69 3.14 -16.08
N ARG A 28 21.68 3.17 -16.95
CA ARG A 28 21.71 3.89 -18.23
C ARG A 28 21.31 5.37 -18.10
N GLY A 29 21.05 5.85 -16.88
CA GLY A 29 20.61 7.23 -16.61
C GLY A 29 19.13 7.47 -16.86
N GLU A 30 18.31 6.42 -17.03
CA GLU A 30 16.86 6.57 -17.12
C GLU A 30 16.28 6.90 -15.73
N ALA A 31 15.27 7.78 -15.68
CA ALA A 31 14.55 8.05 -14.45
C ALA A 31 13.70 6.83 -14.05
N VAL A 32 13.94 6.30 -12.85
CA VAL A 32 13.22 5.16 -12.30
C VAL A 32 12.62 5.56 -10.95
N ASP A 33 11.32 5.83 -10.94
CA ASP A 33 10.53 6.03 -9.73
C ASP A 33 9.37 5.03 -9.74
N GLU A 34 9.65 3.81 -9.28
CA GLU A 34 8.69 2.73 -9.29
C GLU A 34 8.67 2.04 -7.93
N THR A 35 7.51 2.07 -7.25
CA THR A 35 7.29 1.24 -6.06
C THR A 35 6.39 0.07 -6.42
N ASN A 36 6.86 -1.14 -6.11
CA ASN A 36 6.17 -2.37 -6.45
C ASN A 36 5.98 -3.22 -5.18
N LEU A 37 4.77 -3.74 -4.98
CA LEU A 37 4.45 -4.73 -3.95
C LEU A 37 3.92 -5.99 -4.64
N THR A 38 4.46 -7.16 -4.29
CA THR A 38 4.09 -8.43 -4.94
C THR A 38 3.40 -9.34 -3.94
N PHE A 39 2.19 -9.79 -4.27
CA PHE A 39 1.45 -10.83 -3.57
C PHE A 39 1.66 -12.17 -4.28
N ARG A 40 1.63 -13.27 -3.53
CA ARG A 40 1.81 -14.62 -4.08
C ARG A 40 0.67 -15.01 -5.02
N ASP A 41 -0.55 -14.68 -4.65
CA ASP A 41 -1.77 -15.08 -5.33
C ASP A 41 -2.90 -14.06 -5.09
N LEU A 42 -3.99 -14.20 -5.85
CA LEU A 42 -5.15 -13.32 -5.77
C LEU A 42 -5.84 -13.40 -4.41
N GLU A 43 -5.92 -14.60 -3.83
CA GLU A 43 -6.55 -14.82 -2.52
C GLU A 43 -5.83 -14.02 -1.43
N THR A 44 -4.50 -14.05 -1.41
CA THR A 44 -3.67 -13.28 -0.47
C THR A 44 -3.88 -11.77 -0.67
N LEU A 45 -3.94 -11.30 -1.92
CA LEU A 45 -4.21 -9.89 -2.20
C LEU A 45 -5.58 -9.46 -1.68
N LEU A 46 -6.63 -10.25 -1.95
CA LEU A 46 -8.00 -9.94 -1.51
C LEU A 46 -8.16 -10.04 0.02
N ALA A 47 -7.46 -10.97 0.67
CA ALA A 47 -7.41 -11.07 2.13
C ALA A 47 -6.67 -9.88 2.78
N ALA A 48 -5.64 -9.37 2.10
CA ALA A 48 -4.92 -8.17 2.53
C ALA A 48 -5.75 -6.90 2.32
N LEU A 49 -6.46 -6.79 1.19
CA LEU A 49 -7.22 -5.60 0.77
C LEU A 49 -8.74 -5.81 0.88
N THR A 50 -9.19 -6.13 2.10
CA THR A 50 -10.62 -6.25 2.37
C THR A 50 -11.36 -4.94 2.09
N PRO A 51 -12.69 -4.96 1.84
CA PRO A 51 -13.46 -3.74 1.58
C PRO A 51 -13.27 -2.65 2.65
N LYS A 52 -13.20 -3.04 3.92
CA LYS A 52 -12.96 -2.13 5.06
C LYS A 52 -11.57 -1.51 5.07
N ARG A 53 -10.55 -2.21 4.56
CA ARG A 53 -9.19 -1.66 4.42
C ARG A 53 -9.09 -0.76 3.19
N LEU A 54 -9.75 -1.11 2.09
CA LEU A 54 -9.85 -0.23 0.93
C LEU A 54 -10.57 1.09 1.26
N GLU A 55 -11.64 1.02 2.06
CA GLU A 55 -12.32 2.20 2.61
C GLU A 55 -11.37 3.06 3.45
N MET A 56 -10.62 2.45 4.38
CA MET A 56 -9.62 3.14 5.20
C MET A 56 -8.54 3.80 4.34
N LEU A 57 -7.98 3.09 3.35
CA LEU A 57 -6.96 3.65 2.45
C LEU A 57 -7.50 4.85 1.68
N ARG A 58 -8.73 4.77 1.16
CA ARG A 58 -9.40 5.91 0.51
C ARG A 58 -9.56 7.08 1.48
N TYR A 59 -10.01 6.82 2.71
CA TYR A 59 -10.20 7.87 3.71
C TYR A 59 -8.89 8.59 4.02
N VAL A 60 -7.84 7.84 4.38
CA VAL A 60 -6.51 8.38 4.71
C VAL A 60 -5.89 9.14 3.53
N ARG A 61 -6.20 8.75 2.28
CA ARG A 61 -5.69 9.44 1.09
C ARG A 61 -6.25 10.85 0.91
N HIS A 62 -7.46 11.10 1.40
CA HIS A 62 -8.21 12.35 1.18
C HIS A 62 -8.33 13.22 2.43
N HIS A 63 -7.95 12.72 3.61
CA HIS A 63 -8.10 13.43 4.88
C HIS A 63 -6.79 13.45 5.65
N GLN A 64 -6.60 14.49 6.47
CA GLN A 64 -5.54 14.49 7.47
C GLN A 64 -5.97 13.63 8.65
N VAL A 65 -5.16 12.64 8.98
CA VAL A 65 -5.46 11.67 10.03
C VAL A 65 -4.40 11.79 11.13
N PRO A 66 -4.65 12.57 12.20
CA PRO A 66 -3.62 12.87 13.20
C PRO A 66 -3.30 11.67 14.12
N SER A 67 -4.19 10.68 14.19
CA SER A 67 -3.97 9.45 14.98
C SER A 67 -4.91 8.33 14.54
N ILE A 68 -4.59 7.09 14.96
CA ILE A 68 -5.48 5.92 14.79
C ILE A 68 -6.81 6.13 15.51
N LYS A 69 -6.80 6.85 16.64
CA LYS A 69 -8.03 7.16 17.39
C LYS A 69 -8.93 8.10 16.60
N ALA A 70 -8.37 9.15 16.00
CA ALA A 70 -9.12 10.05 15.12
C ALA A 70 -9.70 9.27 13.93
N LEU A 71 -8.88 8.45 13.26
CA LEU A 71 -9.32 7.59 12.16
C LEU A 71 -10.50 6.69 12.55
N ALA A 72 -10.45 6.09 13.73
CA ALA A 72 -11.51 5.22 14.22
C ALA A 72 -12.83 5.97 14.44
N ASN A 73 -12.74 7.18 15.02
CA ASN A 73 -13.91 8.05 15.21
C ASN A 73 -14.50 8.46 13.85
N ASP A 74 -13.67 8.92 12.92
CA ASP A 74 -14.12 9.42 11.62
C ASP A 74 -14.75 8.31 10.76
N LEU A 75 -14.20 7.10 10.82
CA LEU A 75 -14.76 5.93 10.16
C LEU A 75 -15.95 5.32 10.92
N HIS A 76 -16.29 5.81 12.11
CA HIS A 76 -17.33 5.25 12.98
C HIS A 76 -17.12 3.76 13.28
N ARG A 77 -15.86 3.37 13.53
CA ARG A 77 -15.44 1.98 13.73
C ARG A 77 -14.77 1.78 15.08
N ASP A 78 -14.88 0.57 15.60
CA ASP A 78 -14.18 0.17 16.82
C ASP A 78 -12.64 0.35 16.67
N TYR A 79 -12.04 1.01 17.67
CA TYR A 79 -10.62 1.36 17.69
C TYR A 79 -9.70 0.14 17.55
N LYS A 80 -10.01 -0.98 18.22
CA LYS A 80 -9.18 -2.18 18.20
C LYS A 80 -9.13 -2.78 16.80
N ASN A 81 -10.24 -2.75 16.08
CA ASN A 81 -10.30 -3.21 14.69
C ASN A 81 -9.56 -2.27 13.74
N VAL A 82 -9.68 -0.95 13.93
CA VAL A 82 -8.96 0.04 13.14
C VAL A 82 -7.46 -0.06 13.36
N HIS A 83 -7.01 -0.21 14.60
CA HIS A 83 -5.59 -0.41 14.91
C HIS A 83 -5.01 -1.64 14.22
N LYS A 84 -5.71 -2.79 14.28
CA LYS A 84 -5.29 -4.01 13.59
C LYS A 84 -5.19 -3.82 12.07
N ASP A 85 -6.16 -3.14 11.48
CA ASP A 85 -6.14 -2.86 10.04
C ASP A 85 -4.99 -1.92 9.65
N VAL A 86 -4.73 -0.89 10.46
CA VAL A 86 -3.57 0.00 10.29
C VAL A 86 -2.26 -0.79 10.39
N ASP A 87 -2.10 -1.68 11.38
CA ASP A 87 -0.89 -2.49 11.52
C ASP A 87 -0.67 -3.43 10.30
N VAL A 88 -1.76 -3.99 9.75
CA VAL A 88 -1.67 -4.84 8.54
C VAL A 88 -1.25 -4.01 7.35
N LEU A 89 -1.88 -2.87 7.12
CA LEU A 89 -1.59 -2.00 5.97
C LEU A 89 -0.20 -1.36 6.07
N GLU A 90 0.24 -1.01 7.27
CA GLU A 90 1.59 -0.49 7.49
C GLU A 90 2.67 -1.53 7.22
N ARG A 91 2.48 -2.78 7.67
CA ARG A 91 3.40 -3.88 7.33
C ARG A 91 3.51 -4.14 5.83
N LEU A 92 2.48 -3.82 5.06
CA LEU A 92 2.47 -3.91 3.60
C LEU A 92 3.03 -2.65 2.92
N GLY A 93 3.36 -1.60 3.68
CA GLY A 93 3.77 -0.30 3.14
C GLY A 93 2.63 0.48 2.49
N LEU A 94 1.38 0.08 2.72
CA LEU A 94 0.18 0.75 2.20
C LEU A 94 -0.24 1.93 3.07
N LEU A 95 0.16 1.93 4.34
CA LEU A 95 0.09 3.07 5.23
C LEU A 95 1.46 3.31 5.86
N ALA A 96 1.68 4.53 6.32
CA ALA A 96 2.81 4.90 7.15
C ALA A 96 2.29 5.62 8.40
N ARG A 97 2.89 5.35 9.55
CA ARG A 97 2.64 6.09 10.79
C ARG A 97 3.84 6.95 11.15
N SER A 98 3.55 8.16 11.58
CA SER A 98 4.45 9.03 12.34
C SER A 98 3.81 9.33 13.70
N PRO A 99 4.52 9.98 14.63
CA PRO A 99 3.93 10.42 15.90
C PRO A 99 2.65 11.26 15.72
N ASP A 100 2.55 11.99 14.61
CA ASP A 100 1.52 13.00 14.39
C ASP A 100 0.53 12.66 13.27
N ALA A 101 0.74 11.56 12.54
CA ALA A 101 -0.10 11.24 11.40
C ALA A 101 -0.12 9.76 11.00
N VAL A 102 -1.25 9.34 10.43
CA VAL A 102 -1.37 8.16 9.57
C VAL A 102 -1.51 8.65 8.14
N THR A 103 -0.66 8.18 7.23
CA THR A 103 -0.63 8.64 5.83
C THR A 103 -0.56 7.48 4.84
N ALA A 104 -1.02 7.70 3.61
CA ALA A 104 -0.75 6.83 2.49
C ALA A 104 0.52 7.34 1.78
N PRO A 105 1.63 6.56 1.71
CA PRO A 105 2.92 7.05 1.22
C PRO A 105 3.01 7.15 -0.33
N TYR A 106 1.87 7.10 -1.02
CA TYR A 106 1.75 7.09 -2.48
C TYR A 106 0.62 8.00 -2.97
N ALA A 107 0.71 8.50 -4.21
CA ALA A 107 -0.37 9.28 -4.82
C ALA A 107 -1.46 8.38 -5.43
N GLU A 108 -1.07 7.30 -6.10
CA GLU A 108 -1.95 6.30 -6.73
C GLU A 108 -1.56 4.86 -6.33
N VAL A 109 -2.54 3.99 -6.12
CA VAL A 109 -2.33 2.53 -6.01
C VAL A 109 -3.12 1.82 -7.09
N SER A 110 -2.47 0.90 -7.81
CA SER A 110 -3.10 0.13 -8.89
C SER A 110 -2.74 -1.35 -8.78
N ALA A 111 -3.69 -2.23 -9.06
CA ALA A 111 -3.49 -3.67 -9.20
C ALA A 111 -4.03 -4.13 -10.56
N ARG A 112 -3.32 -5.03 -11.22
CA ARG A 112 -3.80 -5.69 -12.45
C ARG A 112 -3.58 -7.18 -12.33
N PHE A 113 -4.60 -7.96 -12.65
CA PHE A 113 -4.58 -9.42 -12.63
C PHE A 113 -5.38 -9.96 -13.82
N GLN A 114 -5.07 -11.18 -14.22
CA GLN A 114 -5.75 -11.93 -15.27
C GLN A 114 -6.29 -13.23 -14.65
N LEU A 115 -7.48 -13.66 -15.09
CA LEU A 115 -8.15 -14.89 -14.66
C LEU A 115 -8.18 -15.89 -15.81
#